data_AF-A0A2N7LA00-F1
#
_entry.id   AF-A0A2N7LA00-F1
#
_cell.length_a   1.000
_cell.length_b   1.000
_cell.length_c   1.000
_cell.angle_alpha   90.00
_cell.angle_beta   90.00
_cell.angle_gamma   90.00
#
_symmetry.space_group_name_H-M   'P 1'
#
loop_
_entity.id
_entity.type
_entity.pdbx_description
1 polymer ?
#
loop_
_entity_poly.entity_id
_entity_poly.type
_entity_poly.pdbx_seq_one_letter_code
_entity_poly.pdbx_strand_id
1 'polypeptide(L)'
;MELCTQLSYQGSLRPSKGVFFYEQADGTMKPLPIDHDAIVGQKCSYSEAYQPSGSAKNLQPQDLAFGNPVRRESCYVPPTIDTVMCRFSLRVESSSQTPFVCNSHNVAEALRHFASAYQKAGGYEVLARRYCKNLLLGNWLWRNQRSLGLKIVVNTSRGSSFEIDNALLIDWHEPWPSECKQVLDGLMAELADALSGAQPFWFADVKAHVSASFMQEIFPSQLFSDAKDGSNLSREYAKVSSGDGQLWPSLNAEKIGAAIQLIDDWWSDEADKRLRVHEYGGDKEYLIAHRMPASGIDAYSLLKTVDDKTALLESMQSSNDIPVDIHYLMAVLVKGGLFQKSRSA
;
A
#
# COMPACT_ATOMS: atom_id res chain seq x y z
N MET A 1 29.73 3.04 -5.48
CA MET A 1 29.93 2.29 -4.20
C MET A 1 29.64 0.77 -4.28
N GLU A 2 30.27 -0.05 -3.44
CA GLU A 2 29.91 -1.48 -3.24
C GLU A 2 28.91 -1.63 -2.08
N LEU A 3 27.88 -2.49 -2.25
CA LEU A 3 26.91 -2.79 -1.19
C LEU A 3 27.56 -3.56 -0.04
N CYS A 4 27.27 -3.12 1.19
CA CYS A 4 27.79 -3.75 2.38
C CYS A 4 26.94 -4.98 2.81
N THR A 5 27.51 -5.82 3.68
CA THR A 5 26.88 -7.08 4.12
C THR A 5 25.81 -6.90 5.19
N GLN A 6 25.69 -5.70 5.75
CA GLN A 6 24.60 -5.30 6.65
C GLN A 6 24.16 -3.90 6.24
N LEU A 7 22.99 -3.80 5.61
CA LEU A 7 22.35 -2.54 5.27
C LEU A 7 20.85 -2.66 5.49
N SER A 8 20.27 -1.76 6.27
CA SER A 8 18.83 -1.69 6.44
C SER A 8 18.33 -0.26 6.61
N TYR A 9 17.08 -0.04 6.25
CA TYR A 9 16.34 1.18 6.51
C TYR A 9 15.05 0.86 7.23
N GLN A 10 14.67 1.73 8.15
CA GLN A 10 13.33 1.74 8.70
C GLN A 10 12.35 2.37 7.67
N GLY A 11 11.14 1.81 7.59
CA GLY A 11 10.09 2.41 6.77
C GLY A 11 9.65 3.75 7.34
N SER A 12 9.60 4.75 6.46
CA SER A 12 9.24 6.14 6.79
C SER A 12 7.72 6.34 6.92
N LEU A 13 6.92 5.54 6.20
CA LEU A 13 5.45 5.56 6.25
C LEU A 13 4.95 4.35 7.04
N ARG A 14 4.27 4.57 8.16
CA ARG A 14 3.79 3.51 9.07
C ARG A 14 2.28 3.66 9.34
N PRO A 15 1.42 3.08 8.49
CA PRO A 15 0.00 3.01 8.79
C PRO A 15 -0.31 2.00 9.90
N SER A 16 -1.36 2.24 10.68
CA SER A 16 -1.98 1.25 11.54
C SER A 16 -2.85 0.28 10.73
N LYS A 17 -3.45 -0.71 11.41
CA LYS A 17 -4.59 -1.42 10.83
C LYS A 17 -5.74 -0.43 10.57
N GLY A 18 -6.46 -0.63 9.47
CA GLY A 18 -7.66 0.13 9.16
C GLY A 18 -8.89 -0.64 9.57
N VAL A 19 -9.78 -0.03 10.34
CA VAL A 19 -10.92 -0.71 10.96
C VAL A 19 -12.20 -0.27 10.28
N PHE A 20 -13.06 -1.23 9.93
CA PHE A 20 -14.40 -0.97 9.37
C PHE A 20 -15.48 -0.94 10.44
N PHE A 21 -16.36 0.05 10.35
CA PHE A 21 -17.46 0.26 11.30
C PHE A 21 -18.54 1.14 10.70
N TYR A 22 -19.65 1.28 11.40
CA TYR A 22 -20.68 2.29 11.14
C TYR A 22 -20.98 3.05 12.43
N GLU A 23 -21.47 4.28 12.30
CA GLU A 23 -21.92 5.09 13.44
C GLU A 23 -23.44 5.03 13.50
N GLN A 24 -23.97 4.87 14.72
CA GLN A 24 -25.40 5.00 14.97
C GLN A 24 -25.77 6.48 15.12
N ALA A 25 -27.06 6.79 15.11
CA ALA A 25 -27.57 8.16 15.22
C ALA A 25 -27.14 8.88 16.52
N ASP A 26 -26.77 8.13 17.57
CA ASP A 26 -26.26 8.66 18.84
C ASP A 26 -24.72 8.86 18.85
N GLY A 27 -24.04 8.59 17.74
CA GLY A 27 -22.58 8.66 17.60
C GLY A 27 -21.84 7.40 18.04
N THR A 28 -22.55 6.35 18.48
CA THR A 28 -21.92 5.08 18.87
C THR A 28 -21.34 4.39 17.64
N MET A 29 -20.04 4.06 17.68
CA MET A 29 -19.39 3.26 16.65
C MET A 29 -19.65 1.78 16.88
N LYS A 30 -20.08 1.05 15.85
CA LYS A 30 -20.30 -0.39 15.89
C LYS A 30 -19.54 -1.12 14.78
N PRO A 31 -18.95 -2.28 15.06
CA PRO A 31 -18.29 -3.08 14.03
C PRO A 31 -19.30 -3.58 13.01
N LEU A 32 -18.84 -3.77 11.77
CA LEU A 32 -19.62 -4.55 10.81
C LEU A 32 -19.68 -6.02 11.24
N PRO A 33 -20.83 -6.69 11.07
CA PRO A 33 -20.95 -8.11 11.36
C PRO A 33 -20.05 -8.93 10.44
N ILE A 34 -19.50 -10.02 10.99
CA ILE A 34 -18.79 -11.05 10.24
C ILE A 34 -19.57 -12.34 10.41
N ASP A 35 -20.15 -12.82 9.31
CA ASP A 35 -20.94 -14.03 9.27
C ASP A 35 -20.07 -15.23 8.85
N HIS A 36 -20.40 -16.40 9.39
CA HIS A 36 -19.77 -17.66 9.03
C HIS A 36 -20.71 -18.44 8.11
N ASP A 37 -20.44 -18.37 6.81
CA ASP A 37 -21.25 -19.01 5.79
C ASP A 37 -20.75 -20.41 5.50
N ALA A 38 -21.67 -21.34 5.32
CA ALA A 38 -21.42 -22.64 4.70
C ALA A 38 -22.20 -22.71 3.38
N ILE A 39 -21.46 -22.68 2.27
CA ILE A 39 -22.04 -22.73 0.92
C ILE A 39 -21.64 -24.03 0.23
N VAL A 40 -22.46 -24.51 -0.69
CA VAL A 40 -22.15 -25.67 -1.51
C VAL A 40 -21.89 -25.18 -2.93
N GLY A 41 -20.61 -25.17 -3.31
CA GLY A 41 -20.21 -24.90 -4.70
C GLY A 41 -20.31 -26.16 -5.56
N GLN A 42 -20.13 -25.99 -6.87
CA GLN A 42 -19.88 -27.11 -7.78
C GLN A 42 -18.38 -27.30 -7.96
N LYS A 43 -17.97 -28.52 -8.31
CA LYS A 43 -16.61 -28.79 -8.77
C LYS A 43 -16.41 -28.11 -10.13
N CYS A 44 -15.42 -27.22 -10.22
CA CYS A 44 -15.15 -26.40 -11.39
C CYS A 44 -13.65 -26.20 -11.67
N SER A 45 -12.76 -26.79 -10.88
CA SER A 45 -11.32 -26.64 -11.09
C SER A 45 -10.81 -27.58 -12.18
N TYR A 46 -9.77 -27.17 -12.89
CA TYR A 46 -9.13 -28.01 -13.91
C TYR A 46 -8.63 -29.34 -13.31
N SER A 47 -8.06 -29.28 -12.11
CA SER A 47 -7.52 -30.45 -11.43
C SER A 47 -8.59 -31.43 -10.95
N GLU A 48 -9.87 -31.06 -10.93
CA GLU A 48 -10.96 -32.00 -10.64
C GLU A 48 -11.22 -32.94 -11.81
N ALA A 49 -11.12 -32.46 -13.06
CA ALA A 49 -11.42 -33.23 -14.27
C ALA A 49 -10.19 -33.73 -15.04
N TYR A 50 -9.03 -33.08 -14.88
CA TYR A 50 -7.83 -33.34 -15.69
C TYR A 50 -6.59 -33.59 -14.85
N GLN A 51 -5.65 -34.34 -15.41
CA GLN A 51 -4.30 -34.55 -14.88
C GLN A 51 -3.38 -33.37 -15.25
N PRO A 52 -2.23 -33.19 -14.57
CA PRO A 52 -1.25 -32.17 -14.96
C PRO A 52 -0.73 -32.31 -16.39
N SER A 53 -0.73 -33.54 -16.92
CA SER A 53 -0.37 -33.85 -18.32
C SER A 53 -1.42 -33.39 -19.34
N GLY A 54 -2.61 -32.96 -18.89
CA GLY A 54 -3.71 -32.52 -19.72
C GLY A 54 -4.69 -33.61 -20.15
N SER A 55 -4.44 -34.88 -19.80
CA SER A 55 -5.40 -35.95 -20.05
C SER A 55 -6.56 -35.92 -19.07
N ALA A 56 -7.75 -36.32 -19.53
CA ALA A 56 -8.92 -36.44 -18.67
C ALA A 56 -8.72 -37.55 -17.62
N LYS A 57 -9.20 -37.32 -16.40
CA LYS A 57 -9.27 -38.34 -15.35
C LYS A 57 -10.39 -39.34 -15.67
N ASN A 58 -10.24 -40.58 -15.22
CA ASN A 58 -11.30 -41.58 -15.31
C ASN A 58 -12.34 -41.30 -14.21
N LEU A 59 -13.35 -40.51 -14.54
CA LEU A 59 -14.41 -40.06 -13.64
C LEU A 59 -15.76 -40.57 -14.12
N GLN A 60 -16.66 -40.83 -13.18
CA GLN A 60 -18.07 -41.02 -13.48
C GLN A 60 -18.78 -39.66 -13.53
N PRO A 61 -19.90 -39.52 -14.26
CA PRO A 61 -20.63 -38.25 -14.36
C PRO A 61 -20.97 -37.62 -13.00
N GLN A 62 -21.31 -38.44 -12.01
CA GLN A 62 -21.61 -37.99 -10.66
C GLN A 62 -20.42 -37.33 -9.94
N ASP A 63 -19.18 -37.68 -10.29
CA ASP A 63 -17.99 -37.23 -9.55
C ASP A 63 -17.80 -35.71 -9.66
N LEU A 64 -18.23 -35.11 -10.76
CA LEU A 64 -18.21 -33.66 -11.00
C LEU A 64 -19.51 -32.97 -10.59
N ALA A 65 -20.60 -33.72 -10.42
CA ALA A 65 -21.90 -33.20 -10.00
C ALA A 65 -22.02 -33.07 -8.47
N PHE A 66 -21.23 -33.82 -7.69
CA PHE A 66 -21.22 -33.70 -6.24
C PHE A 66 -20.81 -32.29 -5.80
N GLY A 67 -21.62 -31.71 -4.90
CA GLY A 67 -21.35 -30.42 -4.30
C GLY A 67 -20.04 -30.42 -3.52
N ASN A 68 -19.36 -29.28 -3.54
CA ASN A 68 -18.14 -28.99 -2.79
C ASN A 68 -18.48 -28.00 -1.66
N PRO A 69 -18.73 -28.47 -0.42
CA PRO A 69 -19.02 -27.61 0.70
C PRO A 69 -17.79 -26.77 1.08
N VAL A 70 -17.98 -25.46 1.17
CA VAL A 70 -16.95 -24.50 1.55
C VAL A 70 -17.47 -23.64 2.68
N ARG A 71 -16.67 -23.51 3.73
CA ARG A 71 -16.96 -22.59 4.84
C ARG A 71 -16.10 -21.34 4.69
N ARG A 72 -16.70 -20.17 4.83
CA ARG A 72 -16.02 -18.89 4.67
C ARG A 72 -16.63 -17.82 5.55
N GLU A 73 -15.84 -16.81 5.85
CA GLU A 73 -16.37 -15.57 6.41
C GLU A 73 -16.88 -14.64 5.31
N SER A 74 -17.95 -13.91 5.63
CA SER A 74 -18.48 -12.81 4.84
C SER A 74 -18.74 -11.59 5.74
N CYS A 75 -18.76 -10.41 5.15
CA CYS A 75 -18.97 -9.16 5.87
C CYS A 75 -19.83 -8.26 4.98
N TYR A 76 -21.02 -7.94 5.43
CA TYR A 76 -21.98 -7.13 4.67
C TYR A 76 -22.40 -5.90 5.48
N VAL A 77 -22.73 -4.83 4.75
CA VAL A 77 -23.34 -3.66 5.36
C VAL A 77 -24.73 -4.03 5.90
N PRO A 78 -25.06 -3.69 7.17
CA PRO A 78 -26.38 -4.00 7.72
C PRO A 78 -27.52 -3.34 6.92
N PRO A 79 -28.75 -3.93 6.90
CA PRO A 79 -29.85 -3.46 6.06
C PRO A 79 -30.28 -2.00 6.26
N THR A 80 -30.05 -1.44 7.45
CA THR A 80 -30.46 -0.09 7.85
C THR A 80 -29.33 0.94 7.77
N ILE A 81 -28.17 0.55 7.23
CA ILE A 81 -26.96 1.38 7.17
C ILE A 81 -26.63 1.65 5.71
N ASP A 82 -26.41 2.92 5.38
CA ASP A 82 -26.03 3.39 4.04
C ASP A 82 -24.57 3.84 3.97
N THR A 83 -23.92 4.05 5.12
CA THR A 83 -22.56 4.60 5.20
C THR A 83 -21.70 3.72 6.10
N VAL A 84 -20.61 3.23 5.55
CA VAL A 84 -19.56 2.51 6.27
C VAL A 84 -18.33 3.38 6.36
N MET A 85 -17.69 3.40 7.53
CA MET A 85 -16.41 4.05 7.72
C MET A 85 -15.27 3.06 7.74
N CYS A 86 -14.13 3.48 7.19
CA CYS A 86 -12.85 2.83 7.42
C CYS A 86 -11.86 3.86 7.95
N ARG A 87 -11.23 3.59 9.10
CA ARG A 87 -10.32 4.54 9.76
C ARG A 87 -9.00 3.89 10.13
N PHE A 88 -7.90 4.59 9.88
CA PHE A 88 -6.57 4.21 10.34
C PHE A 88 -5.75 5.46 10.69
N SER A 89 -4.65 5.26 11.41
CA SER A 89 -3.67 6.32 11.65
C SER A 89 -2.42 6.09 10.80
N LEU A 90 -1.82 7.17 10.30
CA LEU A 90 -0.55 7.15 9.59
C LEU A 90 0.49 7.90 10.41
N ARG A 91 1.63 7.26 10.70
CA ARG A 91 2.82 7.92 11.22
C ARG A 91 3.85 8.08 10.12
N VAL A 92 4.47 9.25 10.06
CA VAL A 92 5.55 9.57 9.13
C VAL A 92 6.78 10.05 9.88
N GLU A 93 7.91 9.44 9.55
CA GLU A 93 9.24 9.71 10.11
C GLU A 93 10.22 9.88 8.95
N SER A 94 11.26 10.70 9.12
CA SER A 94 12.28 10.94 8.09
C SER A 94 13.34 9.82 8.02
N SER A 95 12.90 8.56 8.15
CA SER A 95 13.79 7.40 8.27
C SER A 95 14.62 7.11 7.01
N SER A 96 14.22 7.63 5.84
CA SER A 96 14.96 7.50 4.58
C SER A 96 16.26 8.31 4.53
N GLN A 97 16.48 9.26 5.45
CA GLN A 97 17.66 10.13 5.41
C GLN A 97 18.95 9.45 5.87
N THR A 98 18.86 8.41 6.70
CA THR A 98 20.03 7.69 7.17
C THR A 98 19.74 6.19 7.25
N PRO A 99 20.69 5.32 6.91
CA PRO A 99 20.56 3.90 7.18
C PRO A 99 20.29 3.64 8.67
N PHE A 100 19.45 2.66 8.95
CA PHE A 100 19.17 2.20 10.32
C PHE A 100 20.29 1.29 10.83
N VAL A 101 20.72 0.32 10.02
CA VAL A 101 21.92 -0.49 10.26
C VAL A 101 22.81 -0.40 9.04
N CYS A 102 24.08 -0.09 9.24
CA CYS A 102 25.09 -0.16 8.19
C CYS A 102 26.45 -0.55 8.78
N ASN A 103 27.10 -1.57 8.23
CA ASN A 103 28.44 -1.99 8.68
C ASN A 103 29.60 -1.38 7.89
N SER A 104 29.35 -0.38 7.04
CA SER A 104 30.39 0.37 6.32
C SER A 104 30.14 1.86 6.48
N HIS A 105 31.12 2.57 7.05
CA HIS A 105 31.02 4.01 7.29
C HIS A 105 30.87 4.80 5.98
N ASN A 106 31.71 4.52 4.99
CA ASN A 106 31.68 5.18 3.68
C ASN A 106 30.33 4.99 2.96
N VAL A 107 29.75 3.79 3.06
CA VAL A 107 28.42 3.50 2.48
C VAL A 107 27.34 4.31 3.18
N ALA A 108 27.39 4.40 4.52
CA ALA A 108 26.42 5.18 5.27
C ALA A 108 26.53 6.69 4.96
N GLU A 109 27.75 7.22 4.83
CA GLU A 109 27.97 8.61 4.45
C GLU A 109 27.47 8.91 3.03
N ALA A 110 27.80 8.06 2.05
CA ALA A 110 27.33 8.22 0.67
C ALA A 110 25.79 8.26 0.59
N LEU A 111 25.10 7.37 1.32
CA LEU A 111 23.63 7.33 1.35
C LEU A 111 23.00 8.52 2.07
N ARG A 112 23.62 9.02 3.17
CA ARG A 112 23.18 10.27 3.81
C ARG A 112 23.37 11.46 2.89
N HIS A 113 24.50 11.51 2.20
CA HIS A 113 24.81 12.59 1.28
C HIS A 113 23.80 12.62 0.12
N PHE A 114 23.51 11.46 -0.46
CA PHE A 114 22.47 11.30 -1.47
C PHE A 114 21.09 11.78 -0.99
N ALA A 115 20.66 11.37 0.20
CA ALA A 115 19.39 11.82 0.75
C ALA A 115 19.34 13.34 0.98
N SER A 116 20.46 13.94 1.41
CA SER A 116 20.58 15.39 1.57
C SER A 116 20.54 16.13 0.22
N ALA A 117 21.24 15.64 -0.80
CA ALA A 117 21.20 16.21 -2.15
C ALA A 117 19.77 16.13 -2.75
N TYR A 118 19.11 14.98 -2.58
CA TYR A 118 17.72 14.78 -3.01
C TYR A 118 16.75 15.73 -2.31
N GLN A 119 16.94 15.95 -1.00
CA GLN A 119 16.16 16.91 -0.24
C GLN A 119 16.35 18.34 -0.75
N LYS A 120 17.60 18.78 -0.96
CA LYS A 120 17.92 20.13 -1.46
C LYS A 120 17.36 20.39 -2.86
N ALA A 121 17.26 19.35 -3.68
CA ALA A 121 16.65 19.41 -5.01
C ALA A 121 15.10 19.40 -4.98
N GLY A 122 14.46 19.35 -3.80
CA GLY A 122 12.99 19.32 -3.68
C GLY A 122 12.36 17.96 -3.96
N GLY A 123 13.15 16.88 -4.05
CA GLY A 123 12.65 15.57 -4.47
C GLY A 123 11.60 14.95 -3.54
N TYR A 124 11.59 15.29 -2.25
CA TYR A 124 10.58 14.80 -1.32
C TYR A 124 9.18 15.33 -1.62
N GLU A 125 9.05 16.49 -2.30
CA GLU A 125 7.75 17.02 -2.72
C GLU A 125 7.08 16.11 -3.76
N VAL A 126 7.87 15.55 -4.69
CA VAL A 126 7.37 14.61 -5.71
C VAL A 126 6.83 13.33 -5.06
N LEU A 127 7.56 12.77 -4.09
CA LEU A 127 7.13 11.58 -3.35
C LEU A 127 5.90 11.89 -2.50
N ALA A 128 5.92 12.99 -1.75
CA ALA A 128 4.80 13.43 -0.92
C ALA A 128 3.54 13.59 -1.77
N ARG A 129 3.62 14.27 -2.92
CA ARG A 129 2.49 14.44 -3.83
C ARG A 129 1.87 13.10 -4.22
N ARG A 130 2.70 12.12 -4.62
CA ARG A 130 2.24 10.79 -5.02
C ARG A 130 1.61 10.00 -3.88
N TYR A 131 2.19 10.05 -2.68
CA TYR A 131 1.61 9.41 -1.49
C TYR A 131 0.28 10.06 -1.07
N CYS A 132 0.20 11.40 -1.06
CA CYS A 132 -1.01 12.14 -0.76
C CYS A 132 -2.14 11.84 -1.75
N LYS A 133 -1.84 11.72 -3.05
CA LYS A 133 -2.83 11.29 -4.05
C LYS A 133 -3.40 9.91 -3.70
N ASN A 134 -2.57 8.93 -3.34
CA ASN A 134 -3.07 7.61 -2.94
C ASN A 134 -3.92 7.62 -1.66
N LEU A 135 -3.60 8.51 -0.71
CA LEU A 135 -4.42 8.72 0.49
C LEU A 135 -5.80 9.30 0.14
N LEU A 136 -5.81 10.39 -0.62
CA LEU A 136 -6.99 11.18 -0.96
C LEU A 136 -7.90 10.53 -2.01
N LEU A 137 -7.35 9.69 -2.89
CA LEU A 137 -8.14 8.85 -3.82
C LEU A 137 -8.75 7.63 -3.12
N GLY A 138 -8.39 7.35 -1.86
CA GLY A 138 -8.88 6.16 -1.16
C GLY A 138 -8.28 4.85 -1.67
N ASN A 139 -7.13 4.87 -2.35
CA ASN A 139 -6.52 3.67 -2.96
C ASN A 139 -6.27 2.54 -1.93
N TRP A 140 -6.05 2.93 -0.68
CA TRP A 140 -5.87 2.04 0.47
C TRP A 140 -7.11 1.23 0.88
N LEU A 141 -8.30 1.55 0.37
CA LEU A 141 -9.51 0.73 0.53
C LEU A 141 -9.57 -0.48 -0.41
N TRP A 142 -8.69 -0.54 -1.42
CA TRP A 142 -8.67 -1.59 -2.44
C TRP A 142 -10.05 -1.79 -3.08
N ARG A 143 -10.60 -3.01 -3.02
CA ARG A 143 -11.90 -3.37 -3.59
C ARG A 143 -13.06 -2.55 -3.02
N ASN A 144 -12.93 -2.02 -1.80
CA ASN A 144 -14.00 -1.29 -1.12
C ASN A 144 -14.19 0.13 -1.64
N GLN A 145 -13.35 0.60 -2.58
CA GLN A 145 -13.59 1.87 -3.28
C GLN A 145 -14.84 1.82 -4.17
N ARG A 146 -15.19 0.62 -4.68
CA ARG A 146 -16.35 0.41 -5.54
C ARG A 146 -17.63 0.60 -4.72
N SER A 147 -18.12 1.83 -4.71
CA SER A 147 -19.19 2.31 -3.84
C SER A 147 -20.00 3.39 -4.57
N LEU A 148 -21.10 3.84 -3.97
CA LEU A 148 -21.94 4.91 -4.53
C LEU A 148 -21.31 6.31 -4.34
N GLY A 149 -20.44 6.45 -3.34
CA GLY A 149 -19.77 7.68 -2.99
C GLY A 149 -18.63 7.41 -2.02
N LEU A 150 -17.55 8.17 -2.13
CA LEU A 150 -16.36 7.98 -1.31
C LEU A 150 -15.78 9.31 -0.83
N LYS A 151 -16.11 9.68 0.41
CA LYS A 151 -15.54 10.86 1.05
C LYS A 151 -14.29 10.49 1.85
N ILE A 152 -13.21 11.24 1.68
CA ILE A 152 -11.95 11.04 2.41
C ILE A 152 -11.65 12.26 3.26
N VAL A 153 -11.34 12.03 4.53
CA VAL A 153 -10.94 13.05 5.51
C VAL A 153 -9.60 12.67 6.12
N VAL A 154 -8.67 13.62 6.14
CA VAL A 154 -7.34 13.47 6.73
C VAL A 154 -7.11 14.60 7.74
N ASN A 155 -7.13 14.25 9.02
CA ASN A 155 -6.82 15.19 10.11
C ASN A 155 -5.36 14.98 10.53
N THR A 156 -4.58 16.05 10.64
CA THR A 156 -3.14 15.95 10.93
C THR A 156 -2.80 16.42 12.33
N SER A 157 -1.65 15.97 12.83
CA SER A 157 -1.09 16.46 14.10
C SER A 157 -0.77 17.96 14.12
N ARG A 158 -0.79 18.65 12.98
CA ARG A 158 -0.66 20.11 12.89
C ARG A 158 -1.99 20.84 13.12
N GLY A 159 -3.08 20.11 13.32
CA GLY A 159 -4.43 20.67 13.48
C GLY A 159 -5.13 20.97 12.15
N SER A 160 -4.51 20.63 11.02
CA SER A 160 -5.10 20.76 9.69
C SER A 160 -6.09 19.64 9.40
N SER A 161 -7.14 19.95 8.63
CA SER A 161 -8.10 18.98 8.10
C SER A 161 -8.16 19.11 6.58
N PHE A 162 -7.91 18.01 5.89
CA PHE A 162 -7.92 17.91 4.44
C PHE A 162 -9.04 16.97 4.00
N GLU A 163 -9.90 17.42 3.10
CA GLU A 163 -11.14 16.73 2.77
C GLU A 163 -11.38 16.67 1.26
N ILE A 164 -11.80 15.49 0.79
CA ILE A 164 -12.30 15.25 -0.56
C ILE A 164 -13.70 14.69 -0.44
N ASP A 165 -14.70 15.41 -0.92
CA ASP A 165 -16.11 15.01 -0.78
C ASP A 165 -16.46 13.74 -1.57
N ASN A 166 -15.91 13.59 -2.78
CA ASN A 166 -16.09 12.38 -3.56
C ASN A 166 -14.86 12.04 -4.40
N ALA A 167 -14.02 11.14 -3.88
CA ALA A 167 -12.81 10.67 -4.53
C ALA A 167 -13.09 9.90 -5.83
N LEU A 168 -14.31 9.39 -6.05
CA LEU A 168 -14.67 8.66 -7.28
C LEU A 168 -14.73 9.58 -8.52
N LEU A 169 -14.78 10.90 -8.32
CA LEU A 169 -14.81 11.90 -9.39
C LEU A 169 -13.41 12.40 -9.79
N ILE A 170 -12.36 11.85 -9.17
CA ILE A 170 -10.99 12.29 -9.33
C ILE A 170 -10.18 11.12 -9.87
N ASP A 171 -9.38 11.39 -10.90
CA ASP A 171 -8.46 10.40 -11.45
C ASP A 171 -7.00 10.69 -11.08
N TRP A 172 -6.15 9.67 -11.13
CA TRP A 172 -4.73 9.83 -10.87
C TRP A 172 -4.02 10.60 -11.99
N HIS A 173 -4.34 10.35 -13.25
CA HIS A 173 -3.61 10.91 -14.40
C HIS A 173 -4.19 12.27 -14.83
N GLU A 174 -5.46 12.54 -14.53
CA GLU A 174 -6.10 13.80 -14.88
C GLU A 174 -5.76 14.94 -13.90
N PRO A 175 -5.82 16.21 -14.37
CA PRO A 175 -5.75 17.37 -13.50
C PRO A 175 -6.89 17.38 -12.49
N TRP A 176 -6.56 17.59 -11.21
CA TRP A 176 -7.56 17.67 -10.16
C TRP A 176 -8.33 18.99 -10.21
N PRO A 177 -9.64 19.00 -9.89
CA PRO A 177 -10.40 20.24 -9.69
C PRO A 177 -9.70 21.17 -8.72
N SER A 178 -9.82 22.49 -8.90
CA SER A 178 -9.03 23.49 -8.16
C SER A 178 -9.13 23.34 -6.64
N GLU A 179 -10.32 23.06 -6.11
CA GLU A 179 -10.55 22.85 -4.68
C GLU A 179 -9.83 21.58 -4.18
N CYS A 180 -9.96 20.47 -4.90
CA CYS A 180 -9.26 19.23 -4.59
C CYS A 180 -7.74 19.37 -4.70
N LYS A 181 -7.27 20.17 -5.67
CA LYS A 181 -5.85 20.47 -5.84
C LYS A 181 -5.30 21.25 -4.63
N GLN A 182 -6.04 22.24 -4.12
CA GLN A 182 -5.63 22.99 -2.93
C GLN A 182 -5.50 22.06 -1.71
N VAL A 183 -6.43 21.11 -1.55
CA VAL A 183 -6.38 20.08 -0.51
C VAL A 183 -5.13 19.20 -0.68
N LEU A 184 -4.85 18.75 -1.91
CA LEU A 184 -3.66 17.94 -2.22
C LEU A 184 -2.38 18.71 -1.91
N ASP A 185 -2.26 19.95 -2.37
CA ASP A 185 -1.04 20.76 -2.21
C ASP A 185 -0.78 21.07 -0.72
N GLY A 186 -1.82 21.32 0.08
CA GLY A 186 -1.69 21.51 1.52
C GLY A 186 -1.22 20.25 2.27
N LEU A 187 -1.83 19.09 1.98
CA LEU A 187 -1.40 17.82 2.58
C LEU A 187 0.01 17.42 2.13
N MET A 188 0.35 17.68 0.86
CA MET A 188 1.67 17.44 0.30
C MET A 188 2.73 18.25 1.04
N ALA A 189 2.49 19.53 1.31
CA ALA A 189 3.45 20.37 2.03
C ALA A 189 3.78 19.79 3.41
N GLU A 190 2.77 19.38 4.19
CA GLU A 190 3.02 18.76 5.49
C GLU A 190 3.76 17.42 5.40
N LEU A 191 3.41 16.59 4.41
CA LEU A 191 4.05 15.29 4.24
C LEU A 191 5.49 15.41 3.74
N ALA A 192 5.78 16.39 2.88
CA ALA A 192 7.13 16.70 2.41
C ALA A 192 8.03 17.14 3.57
N ASP A 193 7.56 18.06 4.42
CA ASP A 193 8.27 18.51 5.63
C ASP A 193 8.64 17.32 6.55
N ALA A 194 7.71 16.37 6.71
CA ALA A 194 7.90 15.20 7.55
C ALA A 194 8.95 14.23 6.97
N LEU A 195 8.90 13.96 5.66
CA LEU A 195 9.86 13.09 4.97
C LEU A 195 11.25 13.73 4.93
N SER A 196 11.32 15.06 4.78
CA SER A 196 12.56 15.83 4.76
C SER A 196 13.13 16.11 6.16
N GLY A 197 12.49 15.64 7.23
CA GLY A 197 13.00 15.76 8.61
C GLY A 197 12.99 17.20 9.13
N ALA A 198 12.21 18.10 8.52
CA ALA A 198 11.94 19.43 9.08
C ALA A 198 11.11 19.32 10.37
N GLN A 199 10.38 18.21 10.53
CA GLN A 199 9.68 17.82 11.75
C GLN A 199 10.13 16.41 12.18
N PRO A 200 10.31 16.14 13.49
CA PRO A 200 10.79 14.85 13.98
C PRO A 200 9.76 13.72 13.76
N PHE A 201 8.47 14.04 13.78
CA PHE A 201 7.37 13.11 13.52
C PHE A 201 6.14 13.86 13.00
N TRP A 202 5.35 13.19 12.18
CA TRP A 202 4.04 13.67 11.73
C TRP A 202 3.02 12.53 11.83
N PHE A 203 1.81 12.85 12.30
CA PHE A 203 0.70 11.90 12.39
C PHE A 203 -0.50 12.40 11.60
N ALA A 204 -1.24 11.45 11.03
CA ALA A 204 -2.56 11.70 10.47
C ALA A 204 -3.57 10.65 10.93
N ASP A 205 -4.79 11.10 11.18
CA ASP A 205 -6.00 10.29 11.27
C ASP A 205 -6.69 10.32 9.92
N VAL A 206 -6.74 9.16 9.24
CA VAL A 206 -7.30 9.03 7.90
C VAL A 206 -8.61 8.25 8.00
N LYS A 207 -9.69 8.86 7.51
CA LYS A 207 -11.03 8.30 7.53
C LYS A 207 -11.64 8.34 6.14
N ALA A 208 -12.22 7.21 5.72
CA ALA A 208 -13.11 7.14 4.58
C ALA A 208 -14.55 6.97 5.04
N HIS A 209 -15.47 7.67 4.41
CA HIS A 209 -16.90 7.42 4.45
C HIS A 209 -17.31 6.83 3.10
N VAL A 210 -17.70 5.57 3.13
CA VAL A 210 -18.08 4.77 1.96
C VAL A 210 -19.60 4.70 1.93
N SER A 211 -20.22 5.38 0.97
CA SER A 211 -21.65 5.26 0.71
C SER A 211 -21.92 3.91 0.03
N ALA A 212 -22.45 2.98 0.80
CA ALA A 212 -22.69 1.61 0.38
C ALA A 212 -24.08 1.44 -0.23
N SER A 213 -24.20 0.53 -1.21
CA SER A 213 -25.51 0.05 -1.63
C SER A 213 -26.12 -0.88 -0.57
N PHE A 214 -27.44 -1.11 -0.64
CA PHE A 214 -28.15 -2.03 0.25
C PHE A 214 -27.44 -3.40 0.33
N MET A 215 -27.11 -3.85 1.54
CA MET A 215 -26.44 -5.13 1.79
C MET A 215 -25.16 -5.33 0.95
N GLN A 216 -24.37 -4.28 0.73
CA GLN A 216 -23.11 -4.39 -0.02
C GLN A 216 -22.09 -5.24 0.74
N GLU A 217 -21.34 -6.11 0.03
CA GLU A 217 -20.22 -6.84 0.62
C GLU A 217 -19.04 -5.89 0.88
N ILE A 218 -18.45 -5.97 2.07
CA ILE A 218 -17.21 -5.31 2.46
C ILE A 218 -16.09 -6.37 2.51
N PHE A 219 -14.90 -5.98 2.06
CA PHE A 219 -13.74 -6.84 1.88
C PHE A 219 -12.59 -6.45 2.81
N PRO A 220 -12.57 -6.95 4.06
CA PRO A 220 -11.40 -6.86 4.94
C PRO A 220 -10.16 -7.56 4.36
N SER A 221 -9.03 -7.46 5.07
CA SER A 221 -7.87 -8.31 4.77
C SER A 221 -8.21 -9.77 5.05
N GLN A 222 -7.79 -10.68 4.18
CA GLN A 222 -7.85 -12.12 4.45
C GLN A 222 -6.59 -12.56 5.20
N LEU A 223 -6.74 -13.43 6.19
CA LEU A 223 -5.62 -14.08 6.87
C LEU A 223 -5.04 -15.17 5.97
N PHE A 224 -3.72 -15.27 5.96
CA PHE A 224 -3.04 -16.40 5.35
C PHE A 224 -2.92 -17.49 6.41
N SER A 225 -3.83 -18.46 6.37
CA SER A 225 -3.78 -19.64 7.21
C SER A 225 -3.14 -20.78 6.41
N ASP A 226 -1.99 -21.27 6.87
CA ASP A 226 -1.54 -22.59 6.43
C ASP A 226 -2.54 -23.62 6.97
N ALA A 227 -2.99 -24.55 6.13
CA ALA A 227 -4.05 -25.53 6.44
C ALA A 227 -3.78 -26.46 7.66
N LYS A 228 -2.68 -26.24 8.40
CA LYS A 228 -2.25 -26.98 9.58
C LYS A 228 -2.91 -26.52 10.88
N ASP A 229 -3.56 -25.35 10.91
CA ASP A 229 -4.11 -24.77 12.15
C ASP A 229 -5.55 -25.19 12.48
N GLY A 230 -6.09 -26.20 11.80
CA GLY A 230 -7.37 -26.83 12.15
C GLY A 230 -8.63 -25.98 11.89
N SER A 231 -8.49 -24.74 11.39
CA SER A 231 -9.63 -23.98 10.88
C SER A 231 -10.03 -24.53 9.49
N ASN A 232 -11.28 -24.97 9.36
CA ASN A 232 -11.83 -25.47 8.09
C ASN A 232 -12.38 -24.32 7.22
N LEU A 233 -11.92 -23.09 7.44
CA LEU A 233 -12.37 -21.91 6.69
C LEU A 233 -11.47 -21.71 5.47
N SER A 234 -12.06 -21.67 4.28
CA SER A 234 -11.32 -21.33 3.05
C SER A 234 -10.97 -19.85 2.97
N ARG A 235 -11.67 -19.01 3.74
CA ARG A 235 -11.49 -17.56 3.82
C ARG A 235 -11.83 -17.11 5.22
N GLU A 236 -10.83 -16.56 5.91
CA GLU A 236 -10.97 -15.92 7.21
C GLU A 236 -10.46 -14.48 7.12
N TYR A 237 -11.18 -13.55 7.72
CA TYR A 237 -10.87 -12.13 7.70
C TYR A 237 -10.06 -11.70 8.93
N ALA A 238 -9.18 -10.73 8.71
CA ALA A 238 -8.40 -10.07 9.75
C ALA A 238 -9.30 -9.19 10.61
N LYS A 239 -9.15 -9.32 11.93
CA LYS A 239 -9.98 -8.62 12.92
C LYS A 239 -9.10 -7.89 13.94
N VAL A 240 -9.68 -6.89 14.60
CA VAL A 240 -9.15 -6.23 15.79
C VAL A 240 -10.14 -6.45 16.93
N SER A 241 -9.65 -6.86 18.09
CA SER A 241 -10.49 -6.98 19.29
C SER A 241 -10.52 -5.65 20.04
N SER A 242 -11.71 -5.16 20.37
CA SER A 242 -11.89 -4.06 21.31
C SER A 242 -11.84 -4.55 22.76
N GLY A 243 -11.73 -3.62 23.72
CA GLY A 243 -11.62 -3.95 25.14
C GLY A 243 -12.82 -4.69 25.74
N ASP A 244 -13.99 -4.60 25.11
CA ASP A 244 -15.23 -5.33 25.43
C ASP A 244 -15.34 -6.69 24.70
N GLY A 245 -14.31 -7.10 23.95
CA GLY A 245 -14.24 -8.39 23.25
C GLY A 245 -14.95 -8.43 21.89
N GLN A 246 -15.53 -7.34 21.41
CA GLN A 246 -16.09 -7.31 20.05
C GLN A 246 -14.98 -7.37 19.00
N LEU A 247 -15.25 -8.08 17.89
CA LEU A 247 -14.33 -8.23 16.78
C LEU A 247 -14.68 -7.27 15.66
N TRP A 248 -13.71 -6.44 15.27
CA TRP A 248 -13.87 -5.42 14.25
C TRP A 248 -13.14 -5.84 12.97
N PRO A 249 -13.82 -5.96 11.83
CA PRO A 249 -13.17 -6.28 10.56
C PRO A 249 -12.13 -5.23 10.19
N SER A 250 -10.98 -5.67 9.68
CA SER A 250 -9.84 -4.78 9.45
C SER A 250 -9.06 -5.05 8.17
N LEU A 251 -8.45 -3.99 7.65
CA LEU A 251 -7.34 -4.04 6.71
C LEU A 251 -6.02 -4.09 7.50
N ASN A 252 -5.13 -4.98 7.08
CA ASN A 252 -3.77 -5.06 7.64
C ASN A 252 -2.98 -3.81 7.30
N ALA A 253 -2.08 -3.40 8.21
CA ALA A 253 -1.22 -2.24 8.04
C ALA A 253 -0.36 -2.35 6.77
N GLU A 254 0.18 -3.54 6.48
CA GLU A 254 1.02 -3.80 5.30
C GLU A 254 0.23 -3.62 4.00
N LYS A 255 -1.07 -3.96 4.00
CA LYS A 255 -1.96 -3.82 2.85
C LYS A 255 -2.30 -2.35 2.59
N ILE A 256 -2.49 -1.55 3.64
CA ILE A 256 -2.64 -0.09 3.53
C ILE A 256 -1.33 0.54 3.04
N GLY A 257 -0.20 0.18 3.65
CA GLY A 257 1.12 0.70 3.27
C GLY A 257 1.48 0.39 1.82
N ALA A 258 1.17 -0.83 1.36
CA ALA A 258 1.34 -1.22 -0.04
C ALA A 258 0.54 -0.34 -1.01
N ALA A 259 -0.68 0.07 -0.65
CA ALA A 259 -1.50 0.94 -1.48
C ALA A 259 -1.00 2.39 -1.48
N ILE A 260 -0.56 2.92 -0.33
CA ILE A 260 0.05 4.26 -0.25
C ILE A 260 1.29 4.31 -1.15
N GLN A 261 2.10 3.25 -1.15
CA GLN A 261 3.33 3.12 -1.93
C GLN A 261 3.12 2.65 -3.38
N LEU A 262 1.88 2.59 -3.88
CA LEU A 262 1.57 2.28 -5.27
C LEU A 262 1.78 3.53 -6.14
N ILE A 263 3.05 3.86 -6.37
CA ILE A 263 3.48 5.12 -6.97
C ILE A 263 4.49 4.97 -8.11
N ASP A 264 4.99 3.75 -8.39
CA ASP A 264 6.03 3.52 -9.39
C ASP A 264 5.39 3.32 -10.77
N ASP A 265 5.30 4.40 -11.55
CA ASP A 265 5.04 4.38 -13.00
C ASP A 265 6.31 4.78 -13.79
N TRP A 266 7.48 4.71 -13.15
CA TRP A 266 8.77 5.10 -13.73
C TRP A 266 9.55 3.91 -14.32
N TRP A 267 8.92 2.75 -14.45
CA TRP A 267 9.59 1.51 -14.84
C TRP A 267 9.70 1.36 -16.36
N SER A 268 8.96 2.15 -17.13
CA SER A 268 9.03 2.28 -18.59
C SER A 268 8.41 3.62 -19.00
N ASP A 269 8.83 4.19 -20.13
CA ASP A 269 8.14 5.34 -20.75
C ASP A 269 6.72 4.97 -21.21
N GLU A 270 6.49 3.68 -21.47
CA GLU A 270 5.19 3.10 -21.84
C GLU A 270 4.50 2.44 -20.64
N ALA A 271 4.78 2.90 -19.41
CA ALA A 271 4.17 2.33 -18.22
C ALA A 271 2.63 2.47 -18.26
N ASP A 272 1.95 1.33 -18.31
CA ASP A 272 0.49 1.24 -18.40
C ASP A 272 -0.20 1.29 -17.03
N LYS A 273 0.57 1.02 -15.97
CA LYS A 273 0.07 1.06 -14.60
C LYS A 273 1.16 1.40 -13.59
N ARG A 274 0.68 1.79 -12.41
CA ARG A 274 1.50 2.02 -11.23
C ARG A 274 1.74 0.72 -10.49
N LEU A 275 2.99 0.48 -10.14
CA LEU A 275 3.41 -0.61 -9.29
C LEU A 275 3.61 -0.12 -7.85
N ARG A 276 3.44 -1.06 -6.91
CA ARG A 276 3.98 -0.85 -5.57
C ARG A 276 5.49 -0.77 -5.67
N VAL A 277 6.07 0.26 -5.05
CA VAL A 277 7.52 0.38 -4.91
C VAL A 277 8.11 -0.93 -4.37
N HIS A 278 8.98 -1.52 -5.16
CA HIS A 278 9.57 -2.84 -4.94
C HIS A 278 10.95 -2.87 -5.59
N GLU A 279 11.91 -3.56 -4.98
CA GLU A 279 13.32 -3.58 -5.35
C GLU A 279 13.55 -4.01 -6.81
N TYR A 280 12.66 -4.86 -7.31
CA TYR A 280 12.66 -5.40 -8.68
C TYR A 280 11.43 -5.00 -9.51
N GLY A 281 10.59 -4.07 -9.03
CA GLY A 281 9.35 -3.69 -9.73
C GLY A 281 8.41 -4.88 -9.97
N GLY A 282 8.09 -5.64 -8.92
CA GLY A 282 7.33 -6.88 -9.02
C GLY A 282 5.86 -6.63 -9.34
N ASP A 283 5.41 -7.19 -10.46
CA ASP A 283 4.04 -7.11 -10.96
C ASP A 283 3.29 -8.40 -10.60
N LYS A 284 2.33 -8.29 -9.68
CA LYS A 284 1.57 -9.45 -9.21
C LYS A 284 0.49 -9.90 -10.19
N GLU A 285 0.11 -9.04 -11.13
CA GLU A 285 -0.92 -9.35 -12.11
C GLU A 285 -0.33 -10.11 -13.30
N TYR A 286 0.82 -9.65 -13.79
CA TYR A 286 1.54 -10.32 -14.88
C TYR A 286 2.55 -11.37 -14.41
N LEU A 287 2.82 -11.44 -13.10
CA LEU A 287 3.81 -12.34 -12.48
C LEU A 287 5.23 -12.17 -13.05
N ILE A 288 5.60 -10.92 -13.36
CA ILE A 288 6.92 -10.54 -13.88
C ILE A 288 7.56 -9.47 -13.00
N ALA A 289 8.87 -9.27 -13.18
CA ALA A 289 9.61 -8.15 -12.59
C ALA A 289 10.00 -7.18 -13.71
N HIS A 290 9.55 -5.93 -13.63
CA HIS A 290 9.83 -4.92 -14.66
C HIS A 290 11.24 -4.33 -14.52
N ARG A 291 11.82 -4.37 -13.31
CA ARG A 291 13.17 -3.84 -13.03
C ARG A 291 14.11 -5.01 -12.76
N MET A 292 14.48 -5.71 -13.82
CA MET A 292 15.40 -6.86 -13.74
C MET A 292 16.85 -6.39 -13.53
N PRO A 293 17.68 -7.13 -12.77
CA PRO A 293 19.10 -6.77 -12.62
C PRO A 293 19.87 -6.66 -13.94
N ALA A 294 19.47 -7.41 -14.97
CA ALA A 294 20.07 -7.36 -16.29
C ALA A 294 19.92 -6.00 -17.00
N SER A 295 18.86 -5.23 -16.69
CA SER A 295 18.67 -3.88 -17.25
C SER A 295 19.34 -2.78 -16.43
N GLY A 296 19.87 -3.08 -15.25
CA GLY A 296 20.61 -2.14 -14.40
C GLY A 296 19.75 -1.05 -13.73
N ILE A 297 18.42 -1.09 -13.90
CA ILE A 297 17.46 -0.13 -13.33
C ILE A 297 16.75 -0.64 -12.08
N ASP A 298 17.18 -1.79 -11.55
CA ASP A 298 16.71 -2.32 -10.26
C ASP A 298 17.34 -1.56 -9.08
N ALA A 299 16.73 -1.68 -7.89
CA ALA A 299 17.18 -0.92 -6.73
C ALA A 299 18.65 -1.20 -6.36
N TYR A 300 19.13 -2.43 -6.48
CA TYR A 300 20.50 -2.79 -6.11
C TYR A 300 21.54 -2.32 -7.13
N SER A 301 21.20 -2.31 -8.41
CA SER A 301 22.07 -1.70 -9.43
C SER A 301 22.14 -0.19 -9.27
N LEU A 302 21.02 0.48 -8.99
CA LEU A 302 20.98 1.91 -8.73
C LEU A 302 21.68 2.32 -7.42
N LEU A 303 21.63 1.48 -6.38
CA LEU A 303 22.37 1.71 -5.14
C LEU A 303 23.89 1.77 -5.37
N LYS A 304 24.43 1.05 -6.36
CA LYS A 304 25.87 1.07 -6.66
C LYS A 304 26.32 2.40 -7.27
N THR A 305 25.41 3.13 -7.92
CA THR A 305 25.67 4.39 -8.64
C THR A 305 25.17 5.61 -7.86
N VAL A 306 24.94 5.48 -6.55
CA VAL A 306 24.48 6.58 -5.67
C VAL A 306 25.43 7.79 -5.69
N ASP A 307 26.74 7.56 -5.76
CA ASP A 307 27.74 8.64 -5.84
C ASP A 307 27.52 9.49 -7.11
N ASP A 308 27.35 8.83 -8.27
CA ASP A 308 27.09 9.49 -9.55
C ASP A 308 25.75 10.24 -9.55
N LYS A 309 24.71 9.64 -8.96
CA LYS A 309 23.39 10.26 -8.79
C LYS A 309 23.44 11.48 -7.88
N THR A 310 24.26 11.44 -6.84
CA THR A 310 24.47 12.56 -5.91
C THR A 310 25.15 13.72 -6.62
N ALA A 311 26.24 13.45 -7.35
CA ALA A 311 26.92 14.46 -8.15
C ALA A 311 26.00 15.08 -9.21
N LEU A 312 25.15 14.27 -9.85
CA LEU A 312 24.14 14.77 -10.78
C LEU A 312 23.18 15.74 -10.09
N LEU A 313 22.58 15.36 -8.95
CA LEU A 313 21.67 16.23 -8.19
C LEU A 313 22.32 17.56 -7.78
N GLU A 314 23.58 17.55 -7.38
CA GLU A 314 24.30 18.76 -6.98
C GLU A 314 24.66 19.67 -8.17
N SER A 315 24.83 19.09 -9.36
CA SER A 315 25.08 19.84 -10.60
C SER A 315 23.81 20.43 -11.22
N MET A 316 22.63 19.98 -10.79
CA MET A 316 21.36 20.42 -11.34
C MET A 316 21.02 21.85 -10.89
N GLN A 317 20.44 22.62 -11.81
CA GLN A 317 19.79 23.87 -11.46
C GLN A 317 18.42 23.58 -10.84
N SER A 318 17.92 24.47 -9.97
CA SER A 318 16.64 24.28 -9.26
C SER A 318 15.41 24.13 -10.16
N SER A 319 15.52 24.45 -11.46
CA SER A 319 14.44 24.29 -12.45
C SER A 319 14.46 22.96 -13.22
N ASN A 320 15.47 22.11 -13.00
CA ASN A 320 15.61 20.85 -13.74
C ASN A 320 14.80 19.74 -13.04
N ASP A 321 14.10 18.94 -13.82
CA ASP A 321 13.39 17.77 -13.30
C ASP A 321 14.38 16.69 -12.82
N ILE A 322 14.13 16.16 -11.62
CA ILE A 322 14.94 15.07 -11.07
C ILE A 322 14.71 13.80 -11.89
N PRO A 323 15.78 13.09 -12.31
CA PRO A 323 15.67 11.82 -12.99
C PRO A 323 14.78 10.81 -12.25
N VAL A 324 13.95 10.10 -13.02
CA VAL A 324 12.93 9.19 -12.48
C VAL A 324 13.52 8.00 -11.69
N ASP A 325 14.73 7.59 -12.02
CA ASP A 325 15.46 6.51 -11.32
C ASP A 325 15.91 6.94 -9.91
N ILE A 326 16.20 8.21 -9.71
CA ILE A 326 16.49 8.81 -8.39
C ILE A 326 15.22 8.84 -7.55
N HIS A 327 14.08 9.23 -8.13
CA HIS A 327 12.79 9.19 -7.44
C HIS A 327 12.43 7.76 -7.02
N TYR A 328 12.57 6.80 -7.94
CA TYR A 328 12.34 5.38 -7.65
C TYR A 328 13.27 4.88 -6.52
N LEU A 329 14.57 5.17 -6.60
CA LEU A 329 15.53 4.73 -5.59
C LEU A 329 15.20 5.34 -4.22
N MET A 330 14.89 6.63 -4.15
CA MET A 330 14.48 7.25 -2.89
C MET A 330 13.16 6.68 -2.37
N ALA A 331 12.20 6.37 -3.24
CA ALA A 331 10.97 5.71 -2.83
C ALA A 331 11.22 4.32 -2.21
N VAL A 332 12.21 3.58 -2.71
CA VAL A 332 12.66 2.31 -2.11
C VAL A 332 13.26 2.53 -0.71
N LEU A 333 14.05 3.58 -0.50
CA LEU A 333 14.59 3.93 0.81
C LEU A 333 13.49 4.38 1.80
N VAL A 334 12.50 5.16 1.33
CA VAL A 334 11.30 5.56 2.10
C VAL A 334 10.47 4.35 2.51
N LYS A 335 10.34 3.35 1.62
CA LYS A 335 9.71 2.06 1.95
C LYS A 335 10.44 1.35 3.10
N GLY A 336 11.76 1.44 3.11
CA GLY A 336 12.62 0.72 4.02
C GLY A 336 12.72 -0.77 3.68
N GLY A 337 13.53 -1.50 4.45
CA GLY A 337 13.79 -2.91 4.22
C GLY A 337 15.23 -3.31 4.55
N LEU A 338 15.55 -4.55 4.21
CA LEU A 338 16.90 -5.12 4.32
C LEU A 338 17.54 -5.12 2.94
N PHE A 339 18.66 -4.41 2.79
CA PHE A 339 19.39 -4.25 1.53
C PHE A 339 20.77 -4.93 1.57
N GLN A 340 20.89 -5.97 2.38
CA GLN A 340 22.13 -6.68 2.61
C GLN A 340 22.52 -7.59 1.44
N LYS A 341 23.79 -7.54 1.04
CA LYS A 341 24.40 -8.56 0.19
C LYS A 341 24.49 -9.86 0.99
N SER A 342 24.02 -10.99 0.45
CA SER A 342 24.20 -12.28 1.12
C SER A 342 25.70 -12.54 1.33
N ARG A 343 26.06 -13.11 2.48
CA ARG A 343 27.39 -13.71 2.62
C ARG A 343 27.45 -14.85 1.60
N SER A 344 28.44 -14.84 0.73
CA SER A 344 28.78 -16.02 -0.06
C SER A 344 28.95 -17.19 0.91
N ALA A 345 28.20 -18.28 0.66
CA ALA A 345 28.29 -19.50 1.46
C ALA A 345 29.69 -20.10 1.41
#